data_AF-A0A6A4P0V0-F1
#
_entry.id   AF-A0A6A4P0V0-F1
#
_cell.length_a   1.000
_cell.length_b   1.000
_cell.length_c   1.000
_cell.angle_alpha   90.00
_cell.angle_beta   90.00
_cell.angle_gamma   90.00
#
_symmetry.space_group_name_H-M   'P 1'
#
loop_
_entity.id
_entity.type
_entity.pdbx_description
1 polymer ?
#
loop_
_entity_poly.entity_id
_entity_poly.type
_entity_poly.pdbx_seq_one_letter_code
_entity_poly.pdbx_strand_id
1 'polypeptide(L)'
;MSSQQPLHASPATTITTLQLQTEDSMGNEIDTIEARITSMLTLLQSEYGVLQRMVYKNKNQHRRCFYFQRLLKVRRDLRLLQSAKVEELVTSCVLVIKGDRPKQKLHHLESLKRRKHSSGKHNFMERLLGVACLLTEMAEPILKAATEMSVLFARTFFMGFSVTLMALLARLRVLVQQILLDVVSLFNMVSSLSKKKQSIKITSDGVEVVCATKFYASRL
;
A
#
# COMPACT_ATOMS: atom_id res chain seq x y z
N MET A 1 -34.51 6.41 58.40
CA MET A 1 -33.05 6.61 58.42
C MET A 1 -32.50 6.20 57.06
N SER A 2 -31.81 7.14 56.42
CA SER A 2 -30.92 7.04 55.24
C SER A 2 -31.43 6.34 53.98
N SER A 3 -31.99 7.16 53.07
CA SER A 3 -31.98 6.90 51.62
C SER A 3 -30.57 7.14 51.07
N GLN A 4 -29.93 6.12 50.49
CA GLN A 4 -28.75 6.26 49.65
C GLN A 4 -29.18 6.44 48.19
N GLN A 5 -28.92 7.62 47.63
CA GLN A 5 -28.97 7.88 46.18
C GLN A 5 -27.65 7.40 45.53
N PRO A 6 -27.67 6.82 44.32
CA PRO A 6 -26.45 6.53 43.57
C PRO A 6 -25.92 7.78 42.85
N LEU A 7 -24.60 7.92 42.85
CA LEU A 7 -23.84 8.97 42.17
C LEU A 7 -24.18 9.08 40.67
N HIS A 8 -24.49 10.30 40.24
CA HIS A 8 -24.67 10.67 38.84
C HIS A 8 -23.30 10.71 38.14
N ALA A 9 -23.03 9.76 37.25
CA ALA A 9 -21.85 9.80 36.37
C ALA A 9 -22.04 10.89 35.30
N SER A 10 -21.07 11.80 35.19
CA SER A 10 -21.10 12.95 34.28
C SER A 10 -20.84 12.54 32.81
N PRO A 11 -21.60 13.08 31.83
CA PRO A 11 -21.48 12.70 30.41
C PRO A 11 -20.11 13.02 29.78
N ALA A 12 -19.31 13.91 30.37
CA ALA A 12 -17.97 14.25 29.89
C ALA A 12 -16.96 13.09 30.06
N THR A 13 -17.12 12.27 31.09
CA THR A 13 -16.22 11.14 31.37
C THR A 13 -16.40 10.03 30.36
N THR A 14 -17.65 9.75 29.94
CA THR A 14 -17.99 8.72 28.95
C THR A 14 -17.53 9.08 27.53
N ILE A 15 -17.62 10.36 27.14
CA ILE A 15 -17.17 10.82 25.82
C ILE A 15 -15.64 10.71 25.71
N THR A 16 -14.92 11.05 26.78
CA THR A 16 -13.45 11.00 26.81
C THR A 16 -12.93 9.56 26.75
N THR A 17 -13.55 8.60 27.45
CA THR A 17 -13.17 7.18 27.38
C THR A 17 -13.49 6.54 26.03
N LEU A 18 -14.61 6.90 25.39
CA LEU A 18 -14.94 6.40 24.05
C LEU A 18 -13.99 6.95 22.97
N GLN A 19 -13.56 8.22 23.08
CA GLN A 19 -12.57 8.81 22.18
C GLN A 19 -11.17 8.19 22.37
N LEU A 20 -10.76 7.91 23.60
CA LEU A 20 -9.50 7.21 23.90
C LEU A 20 -9.51 5.76 23.36
N GLN A 21 -10.60 5.00 23.57
CA GLN A 21 -10.72 3.63 23.06
C GLN A 21 -10.72 3.54 21.52
N THR A 22 -11.25 4.54 20.81
CA THR A 22 -11.22 4.56 19.34
C THR A 22 -9.86 4.94 18.78
N GLU A 23 -9.09 5.80 19.46
CA GLU A 23 -7.72 6.13 19.02
C GLU A 23 -6.75 4.96 19.26
N ASP A 24 -6.88 4.25 20.40
CA ASP A 24 -6.08 3.05 20.69
C ASP A 24 -6.41 1.86 19.78
N SER A 25 -7.70 1.67 19.44
CA SER A 25 -8.13 0.63 18.49
C SER A 25 -7.58 0.88 17.07
N MET A 26 -7.62 2.13 16.59
CA MET A 26 -7.07 2.48 15.27
C MET A 26 -5.54 2.35 15.25
N GLY A 27 -4.85 2.70 16.34
CA GLY A 27 -3.40 2.52 16.48
C GLY A 27 -2.96 1.07 16.30
N ASN A 28 -3.65 0.13 16.95
CA ASN A 28 -3.36 -1.29 16.86
C ASN A 28 -3.63 -1.89 15.46
N GLU A 29 -4.69 -1.44 14.79
CA GLU A 29 -5.00 -1.85 13.42
C GLU A 29 -3.91 -1.43 12.42
N ILE A 30 -3.36 -0.22 12.60
CA ILE A 30 -2.29 0.31 11.73
C ILE A 30 -1.01 -0.49 11.90
N ASP A 31 -0.64 -0.79 13.14
CA ASP A 31 0.56 -1.56 13.43
C ASP A 31 0.46 -2.97 12.85
N THR A 32 -0.75 -3.54 12.88
CA THR A 32 -1.06 -4.81 12.22
C THR A 32 -0.91 -4.69 10.69
N ILE A 33 -1.38 -3.61 10.07
CA ILE A 33 -1.25 -3.37 8.63
C ILE A 33 0.23 -3.17 8.24
N GLU A 34 1.00 -2.40 9.01
CA GLU A 34 2.42 -2.16 8.76
C GLU A 34 3.23 -3.47 8.84
N ALA A 35 3.04 -4.24 9.92
CA ALA A 35 3.69 -5.54 10.08
C ALA A 35 3.34 -6.49 8.93
N ARG A 36 2.06 -6.50 8.53
CA ARG A 36 1.58 -7.32 7.42
C ARG A 36 2.23 -6.92 6.10
N ILE A 37 2.24 -5.64 5.74
CA ILE A 37 2.91 -5.16 4.51
C ILE A 37 4.41 -5.50 4.54
N THR A 38 5.08 -5.30 5.67
CA THR A 38 6.52 -5.58 5.82
C THR A 38 6.83 -7.06 5.61
N SER A 39 6.02 -7.95 6.20
CA SER A 39 6.15 -9.39 5.99
C SER A 39 5.95 -9.79 4.53
N MET A 40 4.94 -9.21 3.86
CA MET A 40 4.64 -9.51 2.45
C MET A 40 5.70 -8.95 1.50
N LEU A 41 6.28 -7.79 1.80
CA LEU A 41 7.40 -7.26 1.05
C LEU A 41 8.62 -8.19 1.16
N THR A 42 8.88 -8.75 2.34
CA THR A 42 9.95 -9.75 2.53
C THR A 42 9.71 -11.00 1.68
N LEU A 43 8.48 -11.53 1.70
CA LEU A 43 8.09 -12.66 0.86
C LEU A 43 8.25 -12.31 -0.63
N LEU A 44 7.79 -11.13 -1.05
CA LEU A 44 7.90 -10.64 -2.42
C LEU A 44 9.36 -10.54 -2.88
N GLN A 45 10.28 -10.09 -2.02
CA GLN A 45 11.70 -10.06 -2.33
C GLN A 45 12.28 -11.47 -2.54
N SER A 46 11.87 -12.44 -1.72
CA SER A 46 12.32 -13.83 -1.89
C SER A 46 11.85 -14.42 -3.23
N GLU A 47 10.57 -14.22 -3.58
CA GLU A 47 9.99 -14.64 -4.86
C GLU A 47 10.63 -13.92 -6.04
N TYR A 48 10.89 -12.63 -5.92
CA TYR A 48 11.60 -11.86 -6.93
C TYR A 48 13.01 -12.41 -7.17
N GLY A 49 13.73 -12.78 -6.11
CA GLY A 49 15.03 -13.43 -6.22
C GLY A 49 14.98 -14.77 -6.96
N VAL A 50 13.94 -15.57 -6.73
CA VAL A 50 13.70 -16.81 -7.49
C VAL A 50 13.47 -16.49 -8.97
N LEU A 51 12.62 -15.52 -9.28
CA LEU A 51 12.35 -15.10 -10.66
C LEU A 51 13.63 -14.63 -11.36
N GLN A 52 14.46 -13.84 -10.68
CA GLN A 52 15.74 -13.37 -11.22
C GLN A 52 16.66 -14.53 -11.58
N ARG A 53 16.81 -15.52 -10.70
CA ARG A 53 17.61 -16.72 -10.95
C ARG A 53 17.06 -17.53 -12.13
N MET A 54 15.74 -17.71 -12.20
CA MET A 54 15.07 -18.41 -13.31
C MET A 54 15.30 -17.70 -14.63
N VAL A 55 15.08 -16.38 -14.69
CA VAL A 55 15.32 -15.57 -15.90
C VAL A 55 16.79 -15.61 -16.29
N TYR A 56 17.72 -15.54 -15.34
CA TYR A 56 19.15 -15.58 -15.63
C TYR A 56 19.56 -16.92 -16.28
N LYS A 57 19.19 -18.05 -15.65
CA LYS A 57 19.52 -19.40 -16.16
C LYS A 57 18.95 -19.66 -17.55
N ASN A 58 17.76 -19.15 -17.83
CA ASN A 58 17.00 -19.45 -19.05
C ASN A 58 17.17 -18.40 -20.16
N LYS A 59 18.00 -17.37 -19.93
CA LYS A 59 18.14 -16.22 -20.84
C LYS A 59 18.61 -16.60 -22.23
N ASN A 60 19.60 -17.48 -22.34
CA ASN A 60 20.23 -17.77 -23.63
C ASN A 60 19.38 -18.70 -24.50
N GLN A 61 18.64 -19.62 -23.88
CA GLN A 61 17.77 -20.57 -24.58
C GLN A 61 16.49 -19.93 -25.11
N HIS A 62 15.99 -18.89 -24.42
CA HIS A 62 14.63 -18.40 -24.65
C HIS A 62 14.54 -16.89 -24.92
N ARG A 63 15.68 -16.23 -25.16
CA ARG A 63 15.76 -14.76 -25.31
C ARG A 63 14.72 -14.16 -26.27
N ARG A 64 14.45 -14.84 -27.38
CA ARG A 64 13.58 -14.35 -28.46
C ARG A 64 12.12 -14.81 -28.32
N CYS A 65 11.82 -15.71 -27.38
CA CYS A 65 10.47 -16.25 -27.19
C CYS A 65 9.53 -15.22 -26.55
N PHE A 66 8.28 -15.17 -27.03
CA PHE A 66 7.27 -14.22 -26.53
C PHE A 66 6.99 -14.37 -25.03
N TYR A 67 6.83 -15.59 -24.53
CA TYR A 67 6.64 -15.87 -23.10
C TYR A 67 7.78 -15.28 -22.25
N PHE A 68 9.02 -15.36 -22.74
CA PHE A 68 10.18 -14.88 -22.03
C PHE A 68 10.23 -13.35 -21.99
N GLN A 69 9.76 -12.68 -23.05
CA GLN A 69 9.58 -11.24 -23.07
C GLN A 69 8.53 -10.78 -22.04
N ARG A 70 7.45 -11.54 -21.84
CA ARG A 70 6.45 -11.28 -20.79
C ARG A 70 7.06 -11.44 -19.38
N LEU A 71 7.85 -12.48 -19.14
CA LEU A 71 8.59 -12.63 -17.87
C LEU A 71 9.55 -11.47 -17.61
N LEU A 72 10.24 -10.99 -18.66
CA LEU A 72 11.11 -9.82 -18.54
C LEU A 72 10.34 -8.54 -18.21
N LYS A 73 9.09 -8.40 -18.65
CA LYS A 73 8.21 -7.30 -18.25
C LYS A 73 7.87 -7.38 -16.76
N VAL A 74 7.41 -8.53 -16.26
CA VAL A 74 7.16 -8.76 -14.82
C VAL A 74 8.40 -8.42 -13.98
N ARG A 75 9.59 -8.85 -14.42
CA ARG A 75 10.85 -8.55 -13.73
C ARG A 75 11.18 -7.05 -13.67
N ARG A 76 10.83 -6.28 -14.71
CA ARG A 76 11.04 -4.82 -14.75
C ARG A 76 10.08 -4.12 -13.80
N ASP A 77 8.83 -4.54 -13.77
CA ASP A 77 7.81 -3.92 -12.91
C ASP A 77 8.14 -4.18 -11.42
N LEU A 78 8.58 -5.40 -11.06
CA LEU A 78 9.08 -5.71 -9.72
C LEU A 78 10.31 -4.89 -9.32
N ARG A 79 11.21 -4.61 -10.27
CA ARG A 79 12.38 -3.72 -10.03
C ARG A 79 11.93 -2.28 -9.77
N LEU A 80 10.95 -1.81 -10.53
CA LEU A 80 10.38 -0.47 -10.34
C LEU A 80 9.73 -0.35 -8.96
N LEU A 81 8.99 -1.38 -8.53
CA LEU A 81 8.38 -1.44 -7.21
C LEU A 81 9.44 -1.43 -6.09
N GLN A 82 10.53 -2.17 -6.24
CA GLN A 82 11.65 -2.13 -5.29
C GLN A 82 12.28 -0.73 -5.19
N SER A 83 12.41 -0.04 -6.33
CA SER A 83 12.95 1.33 -6.39
C SER A 83 12.03 2.36 -5.72
N ALA A 84 10.73 2.06 -5.60
CA ALA A 84 9.76 2.93 -4.94
C ALA A 84 9.92 3.00 -3.41
N LYS A 85 10.65 2.04 -2.81
CA LYS A 85 10.92 1.95 -1.36
C LYS A 85 9.63 1.98 -0.54
N VAL A 86 8.74 1.02 -0.82
CA VAL A 86 7.39 0.93 -0.24
C VAL A 86 7.42 0.86 1.29
N GLU A 87 8.37 0.15 1.88
CA GLU A 87 8.55 0.05 3.34
C GLU A 87 8.78 1.42 3.99
N GLU A 88 9.72 2.22 3.46
CA GLU A 88 9.98 3.58 3.95
C GLU A 88 8.75 4.49 3.85
N LEU A 89 7.94 4.32 2.80
CA LEU A 89 6.69 5.06 2.60
C LEU A 89 5.64 4.66 3.64
N VAL A 90 5.47 3.36 3.88
CA VAL A 90 4.51 2.83 4.86
C VAL A 90 4.86 3.31 6.26
N THR A 91 6.12 3.17 6.69
CA THR A 91 6.56 3.67 8.01
C THR A 91 6.37 5.18 8.13
N SER A 92 6.61 5.94 7.06
CA SER A 92 6.33 7.38 7.04
C SER A 92 4.84 7.68 7.23
N CYS A 93 3.94 6.90 6.63
CA CYS A 93 2.50 7.03 6.83
C CYS A 93 2.08 6.68 8.26
N VAL A 94 2.60 5.60 8.84
CA VAL A 94 2.29 5.20 10.23
C VAL A 94 2.69 6.29 11.22
N LEU A 95 3.89 6.87 11.07
CA LEU A 95 4.35 7.98 11.92
C LEU A 95 3.42 9.21 11.82
N VAL A 96 2.94 9.54 10.62
CA VAL A 96 1.99 10.66 10.41
C VAL A 96 0.65 10.37 11.10
N ILE A 97 0.21 9.12 11.11
CA ILE A 97 -1.04 8.72 11.77
C ILE A 97 -0.89 8.77 13.29
N LYS A 98 0.16 8.15 13.85
CA LYS A 98 0.44 8.13 15.30
C LYS A 98 0.70 9.51 15.89
N GLY A 99 0.95 10.52 15.05
CA GLY A 99 1.11 11.90 15.50
C GLY A 99 2.42 12.15 16.21
N ASP A 100 3.36 11.21 16.17
CA ASP A 100 4.67 11.34 16.80
C ASP A 100 5.50 12.32 15.97
N ARG A 101 5.65 13.54 16.49
CA ARG A 101 6.28 14.67 15.78
C ARG A 101 7.76 14.77 16.17
N PRO A 102 8.72 14.22 15.39
CA PRO A 102 10.07 14.74 15.46
C PRO A 102 10.03 16.18 14.92
N LYS A 103 10.40 17.14 15.77
CA LYS A 103 10.39 18.60 15.54
C LYS A 103 11.16 19.04 14.27
N GLN A 104 11.87 18.14 13.59
CA GLN A 104 12.55 18.35 12.32
C GLN A 104 11.68 18.08 11.06
N LYS A 105 10.48 17.50 11.17
CA LYS A 105 9.62 17.12 10.00
C LYS A 105 8.48 18.10 9.68
N LEU A 106 8.45 19.29 10.27
CA LEU A 106 7.42 20.30 9.99
C LEU A 106 7.40 20.72 8.50
N HIS A 107 8.55 20.73 7.83
CA HIS A 107 8.67 20.95 6.38
C HIS A 107 8.08 19.81 5.52
N HIS A 108 8.04 18.58 6.03
CA HIS A 108 7.38 17.46 5.33
C HIS A 108 5.85 17.56 5.44
N LEU A 109 5.33 18.08 6.55
CA LEU A 109 3.89 18.31 6.71
C LEU A 109 3.39 19.53 5.91
N GLU A 110 4.19 20.58 5.74
CA GLU A 110 3.85 21.71 4.85
C GLU A 110 3.65 21.27 3.39
N SER A 111 4.31 20.19 2.96
CA SER A 111 4.11 19.62 1.61
C SER A 111 2.74 18.98 1.38
N LEU A 112 1.96 18.69 2.44
CA LEU A 112 0.55 18.27 2.33
C LEU A 112 -0.38 19.45 2.05
N LYS A 113 0.06 20.70 2.24
CA LYS A 113 -0.83 21.86 2.37
C LYS A 113 -1.09 22.61 1.06
N ARG A 114 -0.43 22.34 -0.07
CA ARG A 114 -0.65 23.16 -1.28
C ARG A 114 -0.85 22.35 -2.56
N ARG A 115 -1.97 22.67 -3.22
CA ARG A 115 -2.30 22.40 -4.62
C ARG A 115 -1.05 22.59 -5.50
N LYS A 116 -0.76 21.59 -6.34
CA LYS A 116 0.11 21.63 -7.53
C LYS A 116 1.24 22.66 -7.43
N HIS A 117 2.35 22.33 -6.77
CA HIS A 117 3.53 23.17 -6.76
C HIS A 117 4.69 22.59 -7.59
N SER A 118 5.29 23.50 -8.36
CA SER A 118 6.33 23.39 -9.38
C SER A 118 7.73 22.96 -8.91
N SER A 119 7.85 22.21 -7.80
CA SER A 119 9.13 21.60 -7.41
C SER A 119 9.07 20.11 -7.69
N GLY A 120 9.99 19.56 -8.48
CA GLY A 120 10.00 18.16 -8.94
C GLY A 120 10.16 17.06 -7.86
N LYS A 121 9.67 17.27 -6.63
CA LYS A 121 9.62 16.31 -5.54
C LYS A 121 8.16 15.98 -5.23
N HIS A 122 7.74 14.76 -5.55
CA HIS A 122 6.41 14.23 -5.23
C HIS A 122 6.18 14.16 -3.71
N ASN A 123 4.98 14.51 -3.26
CA ASN A 123 4.61 14.33 -1.85
C ASN A 123 4.46 12.83 -1.52
N PHE A 124 4.55 12.45 -0.24
CA PHE A 124 4.52 11.03 0.13
C PHE A 124 3.18 10.35 -0.20
N MET A 125 2.07 11.08 -0.22
CA MET A 125 0.75 10.58 -0.61
C MET A 125 0.65 10.29 -2.11
N GLU A 126 1.22 11.14 -2.96
CA GLU A 126 1.36 10.95 -4.40
C GLU A 126 2.27 9.75 -4.70
N ARG A 127 3.34 9.58 -3.92
CA ARG A 127 4.19 8.38 -4.01
C ARG A 127 3.44 7.12 -3.61
N LEU A 128 2.65 7.15 -2.54
CA LEU A 128 1.83 6.02 -2.09
C LEU A 128 0.76 5.67 -3.14
N LEU A 129 0.12 6.69 -3.71
CA LEU A 129 -0.80 6.52 -4.84
C LEU A 129 -0.11 5.93 -6.06
N GLY A 130 1.09 6.41 -6.40
CA GLY A 130 1.91 5.87 -7.49
C GLY A 130 2.26 4.39 -7.27
N VAL A 131 2.57 4.00 -6.04
CA VAL A 131 2.77 2.59 -5.67
C VAL A 131 1.48 1.78 -5.86
N ALA A 132 0.33 2.28 -5.43
CA ALA A 132 -0.96 1.60 -5.63
C ALA A 132 -1.30 1.43 -7.12
N CYS A 133 -1.07 2.47 -7.94
CA CYS A 133 -1.23 2.39 -9.39
C CYS A 133 -0.29 1.36 -10.00
N LEU A 134 0.99 1.37 -9.63
CA LEU A 134 1.97 0.38 -10.11
C LEU A 134 1.55 -1.06 -9.74
N LEU A 135 1.15 -1.30 -8.49
CA LEU A 135 0.69 -2.60 -8.02
C LEU A 135 -0.56 -3.08 -8.77
N THR A 136 -1.46 -2.16 -9.11
CA THR A 136 -2.64 -2.45 -9.94
C THR A 136 -2.22 -2.86 -11.36
N GLU A 137 -1.34 -2.09 -11.99
CA GLU A 137 -0.87 -2.34 -13.35
C GLU A 137 -0.07 -3.64 -13.47
N MET A 138 0.60 -4.09 -12.40
CA MET A 138 1.36 -5.34 -12.38
C MET A 138 0.50 -6.60 -12.52
N ALA A 139 -0.81 -6.52 -12.29
CA ALA A 139 -1.75 -7.64 -12.45
C ALA A 139 -1.74 -8.21 -13.87
N GLU A 140 -1.84 -7.33 -14.86
CA GLU A 140 -1.94 -7.66 -16.27
C GLU A 140 -0.69 -8.38 -16.84
N PRO A 141 0.55 -7.87 -16.66
CA PRO A 141 1.74 -8.55 -17.17
C PRO A 141 2.00 -9.90 -16.49
N ILE A 142 1.65 -10.05 -15.21
CA ILE A 142 1.74 -11.34 -14.51
C ILE A 142 0.77 -12.35 -15.14
N LEU A 143 -0.48 -11.96 -15.35
CA LEU A 143 -1.48 -12.83 -15.96
C LEU A 143 -1.09 -13.21 -17.40
N LYS A 144 -0.67 -12.22 -18.21
CA LYS A 144 -0.18 -12.48 -19.58
C LYS A 144 0.99 -13.45 -19.59
N ALA A 145 1.95 -13.30 -18.67
CA ALA A 145 3.05 -14.25 -18.56
C ALA A 145 2.55 -15.65 -18.19
N ALA A 146 1.62 -15.77 -17.25
CA ALA A 146 1.07 -17.05 -16.83
C ALA A 146 0.31 -17.76 -17.97
N THR A 147 -0.46 -17.02 -18.77
CA THR A 147 -1.15 -17.56 -19.95
C THR A 147 -0.18 -18.10 -21.00
N GLU A 148 0.92 -17.40 -21.27
CA GLU A 148 1.94 -17.92 -22.20
C GLU A 148 2.64 -19.16 -21.64
N MET A 149 2.91 -19.18 -20.33
CA MET A 149 3.48 -20.35 -19.67
C MET A 149 2.52 -21.55 -19.67
N SER A 150 1.21 -21.32 -19.54
CA SER A 150 0.22 -22.40 -19.59
C SER A 150 0.12 -23.02 -20.98
N VAL A 151 0.31 -22.24 -22.05
CA VAL A 151 0.41 -22.77 -23.42
C VAL A 151 1.64 -23.67 -23.59
N LEU A 152 2.80 -23.29 -23.03
CA LEU A 152 3.99 -24.15 -23.06
C LEU A 152 3.75 -25.46 -22.30
N PHE A 153 3.13 -25.36 -21.12
CA PHE A 153 2.77 -26.52 -20.31
C PHE A 153 1.80 -27.44 -21.05
N ALA A 154 0.74 -26.91 -21.65
CA ALA A 154 -0.23 -27.69 -22.42
C ALA A 154 0.40 -28.41 -23.62
N ARG A 155 1.46 -27.84 -24.21
CA ARG A 155 2.26 -28.48 -25.27
C ARG A 155 3.34 -29.42 -24.75
N THR A 156 3.40 -29.65 -23.45
CA THR A 156 4.42 -30.47 -22.76
C THR A 156 5.86 -29.98 -22.93
N PHE A 157 6.03 -28.70 -23.30
CA PHE A 157 7.35 -28.12 -23.48
C PHE A 157 7.93 -27.61 -22.16
N PHE A 158 9.16 -28.05 -21.86
CA PHE A 158 9.90 -27.66 -20.67
C PHE A 158 9.07 -27.82 -19.39
N MET A 159 8.37 -28.96 -19.22
CA MET A 159 7.34 -29.15 -18.18
C MET A 159 7.73 -28.66 -16.79
N GLY A 160 8.88 -29.08 -16.27
CA GLY A 160 9.34 -28.66 -14.94
C GLY A 160 9.56 -27.14 -14.83
N PHE A 161 10.10 -26.52 -15.87
CA PHE A 161 10.28 -25.07 -15.95
C PHE A 161 8.93 -24.35 -16.02
N SER A 162 8.00 -24.85 -16.85
CA SER A 162 6.68 -24.26 -17.05
C SER A 162 5.84 -24.28 -15.77
N VAL A 163 5.76 -25.42 -15.06
CA VAL A 163 5.04 -25.54 -13.79
C VAL A 163 5.67 -24.65 -12.71
N THR A 164 7.00 -24.66 -12.59
CA THR A 164 7.70 -23.84 -11.58
C THR A 164 7.45 -22.35 -11.80
N LEU A 165 7.49 -21.88 -13.04
CA LEU A 165 7.20 -20.48 -13.34
C LEU A 165 5.73 -20.12 -13.17
N MET A 166 4.79 -21.00 -13.52
CA MET A 166 3.37 -20.75 -13.25
C MET A 166 3.12 -20.62 -11.74
N ALA A 167 3.68 -21.51 -10.92
CA ALA A 167 3.57 -21.43 -9.47
C ALA A 167 4.20 -20.14 -8.91
N LEU A 168 5.37 -19.75 -9.43
CA LEU A 168 6.02 -18.49 -9.07
C LEU A 168 5.17 -17.26 -9.44
N LEU A 169 4.62 -17.22 -10.65
CA LEU A 169 3.75 -16.13 -11.12
C LEU A 169 2.46 -16.04 -10.29
N ALA A 170 1.88 -17.18 -9.91
CA ALA A 170 0.71 -17.21 -9.03
C ALA A 170 1.03 -16.62 -7.64
N ARG A 171 2.16 -17.01 -7.02
CA ARG A 171 2.60 -16.44 -5.74
C ARG A 171 2.87 -14.94 -5.83
N LEU A 172 3.54 -14.50 -6.89
CA LEU A 172 3.76 -13.06 -7.16
C LEU A 172 2.43 -12.30 -7.31
N ARG A 173 1.45 -12.87 -8.03
CA ARG A 173 0.12 -12.27 -8.21
C ARG A 173 -0.56 -12.04 -6.86
N VAL A 174 -0.58 -13.04 -6.00
CA VAL A 174 -1.22 -12.98 -4.67
C VAL A 174 -0.55 -11.91 -3.81
N LEU A 175 0.79 -11.93 -3.71
CA LEU A 175 1.53 -10.95 -2.92
C LEU A 175 1.30 -9.51 -3.41
N VAL A 176 1.34 -9.27 -4.72
CA VAL A 176 1.11 -7.93 -5.30
C VAL A 176 -0.30 -7.42 -4.98
N GLN A 177 -1.33 -8.26 -5.04
CA GLN A 177 -2.70 -7.85 -4.71
C GLN A 177 -2.90 -7.61 -3.23
N GLN A 178 -2.32 -8.45 -2.38
CA GLN A 178 -2.47 -8.29 -0.96
C GLN A 178 -1.79 -7.00 -0.46
N ILE A 179 -0.59 -6.71 -0.98
CA ILE A 179 0.10 -5.44 -0.71
C ILE A 179 -0.74 -4.26 -1.22
N LEU A 180 -1.35 -4.37 -2.41
CA LEU A 180 -2.22 -3.32 -2.94
C LEU A 180 -3.40 -3.01 -1.99
N LEU A 181 -4.09 -4.05 -1.52
CA LEU A 181 -5.23 -3.88 -0.60
C LEU A 181 -4.80 -3.16 0.69
N ASP A 182 -3.67 -3.58 1.26
CA ASP A 182 -3.15 -3.00 2.50
C ASP A 182 -2.65 -1.55 2.30
N VAL A 183 -2.00 -1.26 1.17
CA VAL A 183 -1.58 0.10 0.79
C VAL A 183 -2.78 1.03 0.59
N VAL A 184 -3.84 0.55 -0.08
CA VAL A 184 -5.07 1.34 -0.28
C VAL A 184 -5.78 1.60 1.05
N SER A 185 -5.82 0.60 1.94
CA SER A 185 -6.35 0.75 3.30
C SER A 185 -5.59 1.84 4.06
N LEU A 186 -4.26 1.79 4.05
CA LEU A 186 -3.39 2.80 4.66
C LEU A 186 -3.63 4.20 4.07
N PHE A 187 -3.72 4.30 2.74
CA PHE A 187 -4.01 5.57 2.06
C PHE A 187 -5.36 6.16 2.49
N ASN A 188 -6.40 5.33 2.59
CA ASN A 188 -7.73 5.76 3.01
C ASN A 188 -7.73 6.25 4.46
N MET A 189 -6.96 5.60 5.34
CA MET A 189 -6.83 5.99 6.73
C MET A 189 -6.06 7.31 6.90
N VAL A 190 -4.95 7.50 6.19
CA VAL A 190 -4.24 8.79 6.19
C VAL A 190 -5.15 9.90 5.65
N SER A 191 -5.92 9.61 4.61
CA SER A 191 -6.86 10.56 4.01
C SER A 191 -8.01 10.93 4.94
N SER A 192 -8.57 9.99 5.71
CA SER A 192 -9.64 10.27 6.68
C SER A 192 -9.14 11.14 7.83
N LEU A 193 -7.93 10.88 8.33
CA LEU A 193 -7.29 11.69 9.38
C LEU A 193 -6.99 13.11 8.91
N SER A 194 -6.55 13.28 7.66
CA SER A 194 -6.38 14.60 7.07
C SER A 194 -7.70 15.38 7.04
N LYS A 195 -8.81 14.73 6.62
CA LYS A 195 -10.15 15.34 6.60
C LYS A 195 -10.64 15.69 8.00
N LYS A 196 -10.46 14.80 9.00
CA LYS A 196 -10.83 15.03 10.40
C LYS A 196 -10.03 16.18 11.03
N LYS A 197 -8.71 16.26 10.77
CA LYS A 197 -7.86 17.36 11.25
C LYS A 197 -8.19 18.68 10.55
N GLN A 198 -8.59 18.66 9.28
CA GLN A 198 -9.07 19.84 8.57
C GLN A 198 -10.43 20.32 9.08
N SER A 199 -11.39 19.42 9.33
CA SER A 199 -12.70 19.81 9.87
C SER A 199 -12.61 20.43 11.26
N ILE A 200 -11.72 19.91 12.12
CA ILE A 200 -11.46 20.49 13.46
C ILE A 200 -10.83 21.90 13.36
N LYS A 201 -10.03 22.17 12.32
CA LYS A 201 -9.43 23.50 12.11
C LYS A 201 -10.41 24.50 11.49
N ILE A 202 -11.41 24.01 10.77
CA ILE A 202 -12.48 24.83 10.17
C ILE A 202 -13.46 25.31 11.25
N THR A 203 -13.73 24.52 12.29
CA THR A 203 -14.55 24.96 13.43
C THR A 203 -13.87 26.02 14.31
N SER A 204 -12.55 26.18 14.25
CA SER A 204 -11.84 27.23 14.98
C SER A 204 -11.60 28.52 14.18
N ASP A 205 -11.61 28.48 12.84
CA ASP A 205 -11.17 29.60 11.98
C ASP A 205 -12.11 29.97 10.82
N GLY A 206 -13.32 29.41 10.76
CA GLY A 206 -14.43 29.98 9.98
C GLY A 206 -14.18 30.21 8.47
N VAL A 207 -13.44 29.33 7.78
CA VAL A 207 -13.30 29.43 6.31
C VAL A 207 -13.40 28.06 5.64
N GLU A 208 -14.42 27.93 4.78
CA GLU A 208 -14.68 26.79 3.93
C GLU A 208 -13.68 26.70 2.77
N VAL A 209 -13.01 25.54 2.62
CA VAL A 209 -12.54 25.08 1.31
C VAL A 209 -12.70 23.56 1.22
N VAL A 210 -13.85 23.14 0.70
CA VAL A 210 -14.09 21.75 0.30
C VAL A 210 -13.27 21.46 -0.97
N CYS A 211 -12.29 20.56 -0.88
CA CYS A 211 -11.74 19.89 -2.05
C CYS A 211 -12.12 18.40 -1.98
N ALA A 212 -13.28 18.08 -2.54
CA ALA A 212 -13.68 16.71 -2.80
C ALA A 212 -12.76 16.10 -3.87
N THR A 213 -11.74 15.35 -3.46
CA THR A 213 -11.13 14.36 -4.35
C THR A 213 -11.94 13.08 -4.21
N LYS A 214 -12.98 12.95 -5.06
CA LYS A 214 -13.66 11.69 -5.30
C LYS A 214 -12.63 10.75 -5.93
N PHE A 215 -12.28 9.67 -5.23
CA PHE A 215 -11.61 8.55 -5.88
C PHE A 215 -12.69 7.81 -6.66
N TYR A 216 -12.57 7.78 -7.99
CA TYR A 216 -13.40 6.96 -8.85
C TYR A 216 -13.02 5.50 -8.60
N ALA A 217 -13.75 4.84 -7.72
CA ALA A 217 -13.89 3.38 -7.73
C ALA A 217 -14.71 3.00 -8.98
N SER A 218 -14.05 2.98 -10.14
CA SER A 218 -14.64 2.54 -11.40
C SER A 218 -13.58 1.85 -12.25
N ARG A 219 -12.99 0.80 -11.67
CA ARG A 219 -12.38 -0.38 -12.30
C ARG A 219 -11.73 -1.22 -11.20
N LEU A 220 -12.58 -1.90 -10.45
CA LEU A 220 -12.26 -3.19 -9.84
C LEU A 220 -13.08 -4.23 -10.59
#